data_AF-A0A967TDM0-F1
#
_entry.id   AF-A0A967TDM0-F1
#
_cell.length_a   1.000
_cell.length_b   1.000
_cell.length_c   1.000
_cell.angle_alpha   90.00
_cell.angle_beta   90.00
_cell.angle_gamma   90.00
#
_symmetry.space_group_name_H-M   'P 1'
#
loop_
_entity.id
_entity.type
_entity.pdbx_description
1 polymer ?
#
loop_
_entity_poly.entity_id
_entity_poly.type
_entity_poly.pdbx_seq_one_letter_code
_entity_poly.pdbx_strand_id
1 'polypeptide(L)'
;ALVLQLVEIFLEHTPVRMGQIQGGLDETDLEVAERGAHSLKSSAGNLGARRLERVAARIEEHASRGEAEEATDLLVELESTYQEARTALRALKEKMEE
;
A
#
# COMPACT_ATOMS: atom_id res chain seq x y z
N ALA A 1 -14.22 11.38 14.38
CA ALA A 1 -14.88 11.48 13.05
C ALA A 1 -14.51 10.26 12.19
N LEU A 2 -15.39 9.81 11.28
CA LEU A 2 -15.16 8.61 10.44
C LEU A 2 -13.81 8.64 9.69
N VAL A 3 -13.37 9.81 9.22
CA VAL A 3 -12.09 9.98 8.52
C VAL A 3 -10.90 9.60 9.40
N LEU A 4 -10.88 10.00 10.68
CA LEU A 4 -9.80 9.67 11.61
C LEU A 4 -9.68 8.16 11.82
N GLN A 5 -10.81 7.46 11.93
CA GLN A 5 -10.82 6.00 12.05
C GLN A 5 -10.23 5.33 10.80
N LEU A 6 -10.56 5.82 9.60
CA LEU A 6 -9.98 5.30 8.36
C LEU A 6 -8.47 5.55 8.28
N VAL A 7 -8.00 6.70 8.75
CA VAL A 7 -6.57 7.02 8.84
C VAL A 7 -5.87 6.06 9.80
N GLU A 8 -6.43 5.82 10.98
CA GLU A 8 -5.86 4.88 11.97
C GLU A 8 -5.77 3.46 11.41
N ILE A 9 -6.86 2.94 10.85
CA ILE A 9 -6.91 1.63 10.20
C ILE A 9 -5.85 1.54 9.11
N PHE A 10 -5.70 2.56 8.27
CA PHE A 10 -4.67 2.56 7.25
C PHE A 10 -3.25 2.50 7.84
N LEU A 11 -2.96 3.30 8.87
CA LEU A 11 -1.64 3.34 9.52
C LEU A 11 -1.29 2.03 10.23
N GLU A 12 -2.29 1.34 10.77
CA GLU A 12 -2.14 0.05 11.47
C GLU A 12 -1.96 -1.12 10.48
N HIS A 13 -2.76 -1.18 9.42
CA HIS A 13 -2.80 -2.34 8.53
C HIS A 13 -1.82 -2.27 7.35
N THR A 14 -1.41 -1.07 6.92
CA THR A 14 -0.51 -0.93 5.76
C THR A 14 0.84 -1.63 5.94
N PRO A 15 1.52 -1.57 7.10
CA PRO A 15 2.76 -2.32 7.32
C PRO A 15 2.64 -3.83 7.04
N VAL A 16 1.51 -4.44 7.43
CA VAL A 16 1.24 -5.86 7.17
C VAL A 16 1.11 -6.12 5.67
N ARG A 17 0.42 -5.24 4.94
CA ARG A 17 0.23 -5.34 3.49
C ARG A 17 1.54 -5.14 2.73
N MET A 18 2.38 -4.20 3.17
CA MET A 18 3.73 -4.02 2.63
C MET A 18 4.56 -5.29 2.81
N GLY A 19 4.49 -5.91 3.99
CA GLY A 19 5.16 -7.19 4.26
C GLY A 19 4.64 -8.34 3.39
N GLN A 20 3.33 -8.42 3.15
CA GLN A 20 2.74 -9.41 2.24
C GLN A 20 3.23 -9.23 0.80
N ILE A 21 3.28 -7.99 0.32
CA ILE A 21 3.77 -7.68 -1.03
C ILE A 21 5.24 -8.09 -1.15
N GLN A 22 6.09 -7.60 -0.24
CA GLN A 22 7.52 -7.88 -0.29
C GLN A 22 7.81 -9.39 -0.11
N GLY A 23 7.25 -10.02 0.92
CA GLY A 23 7.48 -11.44 1.20
C GLY A 23 6.91 -12.35 0.10
N GLY A 24 5.75 -12.02 -0.46
CA GLY A 24 5.18 -12.77 -1.58
C GLY A 24 6.05 -12.69 -2.84
N LEU A 25 6.68 -11.54 -3.11
CA LEU A 25 7.62 -11.41 -4.23
C LEU A 25 8.94 -12.14 -3.96
N ASP A 26 9.49 -12.01 -2.74
CA ASP A 26 10.75 -12.67 -2.35
C ASP A 26 10.64 -14.21 -2.33
N GLU A 27 9.49 -14.75 -1.87
CA GLU A 27 9.22 -16.19 -1.78
C GLU A 27 8.56 -16.75 -3.06
N THR A 28 8.33 -15.91 -4.09
CA THR A 28 7.61 -16.26 -5.34
C THR A 28 6.16 -16.75 -5.10
N ASP A 29 5.56 -16.38 -3.96
CA ASP A 29 4.13 -16.52 -3.70
C ASP A 29 3.39 -15.27 -4.20
N LEU A 30 3.18 -15.23 -5.52
CA LEU A 30 2.55 -14.10 -6.20
C LEU A 30 1.08 -13.91 -5.80
N GLU A 31 0.40 -14.95 -5.32
CA GLU A 31 -0.97 -14.83 -4.84
C GLU A 31 -1.02 -14.03 -3.52
N VAL A 32 -0.04 -14.23 -2.63
CA VAL A 32 0.13 -13.39 -1.43
C VAL A 32 0.44 -11.95 -1.82
N ALA A 33 1.36 -11.74 -2.77
CA ALA A 33 1.72 -10.40 -3.23
C ALA A 33 0.53 -9.65 -3.85
N GLU A 34 -0.23 -10.32 -4.73
CA GLU A 34 -1.43 -9.79 -5.37
C GLU A 34 -2.47 -9.35 -4.34
N ARG A 35 -2.80 -10.22 -3.36
CA ARG A 35 -3.78 -9.89 -2.31
C ARG A 35 -3.34 -8.73 -1.43
N GLY A 36 -2.04 -8.65 -1.11
CA GLY A 36 -1.45 -7.53 -0.37
C GLY A 36 -1.60 -6.22 -1.15
N ALA A 37 -1.26 -6.26 -2.44
CA ALA A 37 -1.35 -5.12 -3.35
C ALA A 37 -2.81 -4.66 -3.57
N HIS A 38 -3.74 -5.59 -3.81
CA HIS A 38 -5.17 -5.31 -3.94
C HIS A 38 -5.75 -4.60 -2.71
N SER A 39 -5.40 -5.10 -1.52
CA SER A 39 -5.85 -4.52 -0.25
C SER A 39 -5.29 -3.11 -0.06
N LEU A 40 -3.99 -2.93 -0.34
CA LEU A 40 -3.30 -1.65 -0.23
C LEU A 40 -3.84 -0.61 -1.21
N LYS A 41 -4.06 -0.99 -2.47
CA LYS A 41 -4.72 -0.17 -3.51
C LYS A 41 -6.04 0.39 -2.99
N SER A 42 -6.92 -0.48 -2.49
CA SER A 42 -8.24 -0.10 -2.00
C SER A 42 -8.17 0.89 -0.84
N SER A 43 -7.31 0.64 0.15
CA SER A 43 -7.17 1.54 1.30
C SER A 43 -6.52 2.88 0.95
N ALA A 44 -5.54 2.88 0.04
CA ALA A 44 -4.93 4.09 -0.46
C ALA A 44 -5.94 4.95 -1.24
N GLY A 45 -6.78 4.31 -2.07
CA GLY A 45 -7.87 4.96 -2.81
C GLY A 45 -8.90 5.62 -1.89
N ASN A 46 -9.31 4.94 -0.82
CA ASN A 46 -10.26 5.48 0.17
C ASN A 46 -9.77 6.76 0.86
N LEU A 47 -8.44 6.89 1.05
CA LEU A 47 -7.81 8.06 1.69
C LEU A 47 -7.28 9.08 0.67
N GLY A 48 -7.47 8.85 -0.63
CA GLY A 48 -6.96 9.73 -1.68
C GLY A 48 -5.43 9.72 -1.82
N ALA A 49 -4.73 8.70 -1.31
CA ALA A 49 -3.29 8.49 -1.48
C ALA A 49 -2.97 7.99 -2.91
N ARG A 50 -3.24 8.84 -3.91
CA ARG A 50 -3.30 8.46 -5.33
C ARG A 50 -2.00 7.90 -5.90
N ARG A 51 -0.84 8.36 -5.40
CA ARG A 51 0.46 7.82 -5.85
C ARG A 51 0.62 6.37 -5.39
N LEU A 52 0.40 6.12 -4.10
CA LEU A 52 0.45 4.79 -3.51
C LEU A 52 -0.57 3.84 -4.15
N GLU A 53 -1.81 4.31 -4.37
CA GLU A 53 -2.86 3.56 -5.05
C GLU A 53 -2.41 3.06 -6.43
N ARG A 54 -1.78 3.93 -7.25
CA ARG A 54 -1.32 3.56 -8.59
C ARG A 54 -0.19 2.55 -8.56
N VAL A 55 0.78 2.68 -7.65
CA VAL A 55 1.89 1.73 -7.55
C VAL A 55 1.37 0.38 -7.08
N ALA A 56 0.50 0.35 -6.07
CA ALA A 56 -0.14 -0.89 -5.62
C ALA A 56 -0.95 -1.57 -6.74
N ALA A 57 -1.67 -0.80 -7.57
CA ALA A 57 -2.40 -1.36 -8.71
C ALA A 57 -1.48 -2.00 -9.77
N ARG A 58 -0.31 -1.39 -10.04
CA ARG A 58 0.67 -1.96 -10.98
C ARG A 58 1.28 -3.26 -10.43
N ILE A 59 1.60 -3.31 -9.14
CA ILE A 59 2.10 -4.53 -8.49
C ILE A 59 1.05 -5.64 -8.52
N GLU A 60 -0.21 -5.33 -8.22
CA GLU A 60 -1.33 -6.29 -8.32
C GLU A 60 -1.46 -6.84 -9.75
N GLU A 61 -1.39 -5.97 -10.77
CA GLU A 61 -1.45 -6.39 -12.16
C GLU A 61 -0.30 -7.34 -12.53
N HIS A 62 0.96 -6.97 -12.24
CA HIS A 62 2.12 -7.81 -12.55
C HIS A 62 2.09 -9.14 -11.77
N ALA A 63 1.76 -9.11 -10.48
CA ALA A 63 1.60 -10.32 -9.66
C ALA A 63 0.54 -11.26 -10.24
N SER A 64 -0.63 -10.74 -10.65
CA SER A 64 -1.71 -11.53 -11.26
C SER A 64 -1.32 -12.17 -12.60
N ARG A 65 -0.31 -11.62 -13.28
CA ARG A 65 0.21 -12.09 -14.58
C ARG A 65 1.41 -13.01 -14.46
N GLY A 66 1.92 -13.26 -13.26
CA GLY A 66 3.14 -14.05 -13.06
C GLY A 66 4.44 -13.27 -13.29
N GLU A 67 4.36 -11.94 -13.43
CA GLU A 67 5.46 -11.03 -13.79
C GLU A 67 6.20 -10.58 -12.51
N ALA A 68 6.89 -11.52 -11.86
CA ALA A 68 7.50 -11.32 -10.55
C ALA A 68 8.62 -10.27 -10.55
N GLU A 69 9.46 -10.25 -11.59
CA GLU A 69 10.56 -9.28 -11.72
C GLU A 69 10.01 -7.87 -11.89
N GLU A 70 9.01 -7.69 -12.77
CA GLU A 70 8.35 -6.41 -13.01
C GLU A 70 7.64 -5.88 -11.76
N ALA A 71 7.02 -6.75 -10.96
CA ALA A 71 6.44 -6.38 -9.68
C ALA A 71 7.51 -5.98 -8.64
N THR A 72 8.64 -6.70 -8.62
CA THR A 72 9.76 -6.44 -7.70
C THR A 72 10.42 -5.09 -7.97
N ASP A 73 10.55 -4.70 -9.24
CA ASP A 73 11.09 -3.39 -9.65
C ASP A 73 10.28 -2.20 -9.11
N LEU A 74 9.02 -2.42 -8.68
CA LEU A 74 8.15 -1.40 -8.13
C LEU A 74 8.26 -1.24 -6.61
N LEU A 75 8.96 -2.13 -5.90
CA LEU A 75 9.02 -2.12 -4.43
C LEU A 75 9.63 -0.83 -3.87
N VAL A 76 10.65 -0.28 -4.54
CA VAL A 76 11.27 0.99 -4.12
C VAL A 76 10.29 2.15 -4.27
N GLU A 77 9.51 2.19 -5.36
CA GLU A 77 8.49 3.21 -5.58
C GLU A 77 7.33 3.06 -4.59
N LEU A 78 6.94 1.81 -4.29
CA LEU A 78 5.90 1.49 -3.33
C LEU A 78 6.26 2.00 -1.93
N GLU A 79 7.48 1.69 -1.47
CA GLU A 79 7.96 2.14 -0.15
C GLU A 79 8.03 3.67 -0.08
N SER A 80 8.59 4.32 -1.10
CA SER A 80 8.66 5.78 -1.14
C SER A 80 7.28 6.43 -1.06
N THR A 81 6.32 5.96 -1.88
CA THR A 81 4.96 6.53 -1.91
C THR A 81 4.16 6.21 -0.64
N TYR A 82 4.43 5.07 0.01
CA TYR A 82 3.86 4.75 1.31
C TYR A 82 4.37 5.70 2.39
N GLN A 83 5.67 5.98 2.44
CA GLN A 83 6.27 6.89 3.43
C GLN A 83 5.72 8.32 3.31
N GLU A 84 5.55 8.80 2.08
CA GLU A 84 4.89 10.10 1.80
C GLU A 84 3.44 10.11 2.31
N ALA A 85 2.64 9.10 1.95
CA ALA A 85 1.24 9.01 2.38
C ALA A 85 1.13 8.93 3.91
N ARG A 86 1.99 8.12 4.55
CA ARG A 86 2.02 7.97 6.01
C ARG A 86 2.30 9.30 6.71
N THR A 87 3.26 10.06 6.20
CA THR A 87 3.62 11.37 6.77
C THR A 87 2.47 12.37 6.64
N ALA A 88 1.86 12.46 5.45
CA ALA A 88 0.74 13.37 5.21
C ALA A 88 -0.50 13.02 6.07
N LEU A 89 -0.82 11.73 6.19
CA LEU A 89 -1.97 11.27 6.97
C LEU A 89 -1.78 11.47 8.47
N ARG A 90 -0.56 11.30 9.00
CA ARG A 90 -0.25 11.64 10.41
C ARG A 90 -0.42 13.13 10.69
N ALA A 91 0.12 13.99 9.82
CA ALA A 91 -0.06 15.44 9.95
C ALA A 91 -1.53 15.86 9.84
N LEU A 92 -2.34 15.17 9.01
CA LEU A 92 -3.78 15.41 8.94
C LEU A 92 -4.48 15.00 10.25
N LYS A 93 -4.13 13.83 10.81
CA LYS A 93 -4.67 13.35 12.08
C LYS A 93 -4.42 14.35 13.20
N GLU A 94 -3.17 14.80 13.37
CA GLU A 94 -2.77 15.77 14.41
C GLU A 94 -3.59 17.06 14.31
N LYS A 95 -3.71 17.65 13.12
CA LYS A 95 -4.49 18.88 12.88
C LYS A 95 -5.99 18.77 13.17
N MET A 96 -6.54 17.56 13.15
CA MET A 96 -7.97 17.32 13.40
C MET A 96 -8.25 17.00 14.88
N GLU A 97 -7.22 16.70 15.66
CA GLU A 97 -7.29 16.45 17.10
C GLU A 97 -7.02 17.72 17.93
N GLU A 98 -6.39 18.73 17.32
CA GLU A 98 -6.27 20.12 17.82
C GLU A 98 -7.60 20.89 17.79
#